data_AF-A0A7M3YKK1-F1
#
_entry.id   AF-A0A7M3YKK1-F1
#
_cell.length_a   1.000
_cell.length_b   1.000
_cell.length_c   1.000
_cell.angle_alpha   90.00
_cell.angle_beta   90.00
_cell.angle_gamma   90.00
#
_symmetry.space_group_name_H-M   'P 1'
#
loop_
_entity.id
_entity.type
_entity.pdbx_description
1 polymer ?
#
loop_
_entity_poly.entity_id
_entity_poly.type
_entity_poly.pdbx_seq_one_letter_code
_entity_poly.pdbx_strand_id
1 'polypeptide(L)'
;MVGTPLDVVPYIRGVQLVLIGYNGYTKGSRFENDKMVRDEIVRAVGRVRSHMQNIFDSQFKDENLEIARAAKQCMEECDYLIEDVQKSASGMEHAFLSGQRSPSNRDLKKLIKHDHDVIDMVTKAVNIANSAELSTSTSDGNAKQLTMQTTQVLTSCKGFFGARKNVLAGLKQKKVKK
;
A
#
# COMPACT_ATOMS: atom_id res chain seq x y z
N MET A 1 -20.20 -0.36 14.26
CA MET A 1 -19.43 -0.54 13.01
C MET A 1 -19.39 -2.03 12.72
N VAL A 2 -20.27 -2.51 11.84
CA VAL A 2 -20.30 -3.92 11.44
C VAL A 2 -19.29 -4.06 10.31
N GLY A 3 -18.17 -4.74 10.56
CA GLY A 3 -17.16 -4.98 9.54
C GLY A 3 -17.80 -5.73 8.37
N THR A 4 -17.73 -5.15 7.17
CA THR A 4 -18.27 -5.82 6.00
C THR A 4 -17.39 -7.02 5.65
N PRO A 5 -17.90 -8.05 4.97
CA PRO A 5 -17.06 -9.18 4.51
C PRO A 5 -15.84 -8.72 3.69
N LEU A 6 -15.94 -7.56 3.02
CA LEU A 6 -14.85 -6.91 2.28
C LEU A 6 -13.76 -6.33 3.17
N ASP A 7 -14.05 -5.92 4.41
CA ASP A 7 -13.07 -5.46 5.40
C ASP A 7 -12.29 -6.61 6.02
N VAL A 8 -12.92 -7.79 6.09
CA VAL A 8 -12.34 -8.99 6.70
C VAL A 8 -11.29 -9.64 5.79
N VAL A 9 -11.47 -9.60 4.47
CA VAL A 9 -10.56 -10.23 3.49
C VAL A 9 -9.14 -9.60 3.49
N PRO A 10 -8.95 -8.26 3.45
CA PRO A 10 -7.65 -7.62 3.61
C PRO A 10 -7.00 -7.94 4.94
N TYR A 11 -7.78 -7.96 6.03
CA TYR A 11 -7.26 -8.26 7.37
C TYR A 11 -6.74 -9.71 7.47
N ILE A 12 -7.51 -10.68 6.97
CA ILE A 12 -7.09 -12.08 6.91
C ILE A 12 -5.82 -12.22 6.04
N ARG A 13 -5.71 -11.47 4.94
CA ARG A 13 -4.53 -11.51 4.06
C ARG A 13 -3.31 -10.82 4.64
N GLY A 14 -3.46 -9.69 5.33
CA GLY A 14 -2.39 -9.03 6.07
C GLY A 14 -1.84 -9.95 7.17
N VAL A 15 -2.74 -10.61 7.90
CA VAL A 15 -2.38 -11.64 8.89
C VAL A 15 -1.72 -12.85 8.22
N GLN A 16 -2.23 -13.34 7.08
CA GLN A 16 -1.59 -14.42 6.33
C GLN A 16 -0.20 -14.02 5.83
N LEU A 17 0.00 -12.79 5.35
CA LEU A 17 1.32 -12.28 4.94
C LEU A 17 2.28 -12.17 6.12
N VAL A 18 1.80 -11.78 7.31
CA VAL A 18 2.59 -11.80 8.54
C VAL A 18 2.97 -13.23 8.94
N LEU A 19 2.04 -14.18 8.83
CA LEU A 19 2.25 -15.59 9.14
C LEU A 19 3.19 -16.27 8.11
N ILE A 20 3.04 -15.95 6.82
CA ILE A 20 3.97 -16.33 5.74
C ILE A 20 5.33 -15.65 5.95
N GLY A 21 5.38 -14.42 6.46
CA GLY A 21 6.61 -13.75 6.84
C GLY A 21 7.32 -14.42 8.03
N TYR A 22 6.56 -15.01 8.95
CA TYR A 22 7.08 -15.72 10.13
C TYR A 22 7.57 -17.14 9.79
N ASN A 23 6.85 -17.88 8.92
CA ASN A 23 7.18 -19.27 8.54
C ASN A 23 7.93 -19.42 7.20
N GLY A 24 7.75 -18.48 6.27
CA GLY A 24 8.17 -18.56 4.87
C GLY A 24 9.52 -17.91 4.54
N TYR A 25 10.28 -17.43 5.53
CA TYR A 25 11.65 -16.91 5.32
C TYR A 25 12.71 -18.03 5.22
N THR A 26 12.32 -19.22 4.72
CA THR A 26 13.24 -20.21 4.18
C THR A 26 14.08 -19.57 3.07
N LYS A 27 15.38 -19.89 3.02
CA LYS A 27 16.40 -19.14 2.26
C LYS A 27 16.09 -18.98 0.75
N GLY A 28 15.22 -19.82 0.17
CA GLY A 28 14.84 -19.81 -1.25
C GLY A 28 13.62 -18.96 -1.64
N SER A 29 12.67 -18.67 -0.74
CA SER A 29 11.37 -18.04 -1.05
C SER A 29 11.30 -16.53 -0.75
N ARG A 30 12.42 -15.93 -0.33
CA ARG A 30 12.44 -14.56 0.23
C ARG A 30 12.14 -13.48 -0.80
N PHE A 31 12.64 -13.66 -2.02
CA PHE A 31 12.39 -12.74 -3.14
C PHE A 31 10.93 -12.81 -3.59
N GLU A 32 10.38 -14.03 -3.66
CA GLU A 32 8.99 -14.27 -4.04
C GLU A 32 8.03 -13.70 -3.00
N ASN A 33 8.26 -13.94 -1.71
CA ASN A 33 7.45 -13.36 -0.63
C ASN A 33 7.48 -11.83 -0.62
N ASP A 34 8.67 -11.24 -0.80
CA ASP A 34 8.84 -9.78 -0.92
C ASP A 34 8.06 -9.21 -2.12
N LYS A 35 8.05 -9.94 -3.25
CA LYS A 35 7.23 -9.59 -4.42
C LYS A 35 5.74 -9.71 -4.11
N MET A 36 5.29 -10.78 -3.46
CA MET A 36 3.89 -10.99 -3.09
C MET A 36 3.34 -9.87 -2.20
N VAL A 37 4.14 -9.40 -1.24
CA VAL A 37 3.77 -8.27 -0.38
C VAL A 37 3.56 -6.99 -1.21
N ARG A 38 4.49 -6.69 -2.12
CA ARG A 38 4.35 -5.53 -3.02
C ARG A 38 3.15 -5.67 -3.96
N ASP A 39 2.94 -6.86 -4.51
CA ASP A 39 1.80 -7.16 -5.37
C ASP A 39 0.47 -6.97 -4.60
N GLU A 40 0.42 -7.32 -3.31
CA GLU A 40 -0.75 -7.06 -2.46
C GLU A 40 -0.98 -5.56 -2.20
N ILE A 41 0.09 -4.78 -1.97
CA ILE A 41 -0.01 -3.31 -1.86
C ILE A 41 -0.59 -2.73 -3.15
N VAL A 42 -0.04 -3.10 -4.32
CA VAL A 42 -0.55 -2.67 -5.64
C VAL A 42 -2.02 -3.03 -5.81
N ARG A 43 -2.39 -4.27 -5.47
CA ARG A 43 -3.78 -4.74 -5.55
C ARG A 43 -4.71 -3.94 -4.64
N ALA A 44 -4.27 -3.62 -3.43
CA ALA A 44 -5.07 -2.87 -2.47
C ALA A 44 -5.25 -1.41 -2.92
N VAL A 45 -4.20 -0.76 -3.43
CA VAL A 45 -4.28 0.60 -4.01
C VAL A 45 -5.17 0.60 -5.26
N GLY A 46 -5.11 -0.46 -6.08
CA GLY A 46 -5.99 -0.62 -7.24
C GLY A 46 -7.48 -0.59 -6.88
N ARG A 47 -7.88 -1.09 -5.70
CA ARG A 47 -9.28 -0.96 -5.23
C ARG A 47 -9.66 0.48 -4.91
N VAL A 48 -8.75 1.24 -4.27
CA VAL A 48 -8.97 2.68 -4.03
C VAL A 48 -9.19 3.39 -5.36
N ARG A 49 -8.32 3.11 -6.33
CA ARG A 49 -8.42 3.66 -7.69
C ARG A 49 -9.77 3.31 -8.36
N SER A 50 -10.26 2.09 -8.20
CA SER A 50 -11.58 1.68 -8.72
C SER A 50 -12.74 2.47 -8.09
N HIS A 51 -12.75 2.62 -6.76
CA HIS A 51 -13.77 3.45 -6.09
C HIS A 51 -13.71 4.91 -6.59
N MET A 52 -12.51 5.47 -6.75
CA MET A 52 -12.34 6.83 -7.28
C MET A 52 -12.75 6.96 -8.75
N GLN A 53 -12.51 5.94 -9.58
CA GLN A 53 -12.98 5.91 -10.97
C GLN A 53 -14.52 5.94 -11.02
N ASN A 54 -15.20 5.16 -10.19
CA ASN A 54 -16.66 5.15 -10.12
C ASN A 54 -17.22 6.52 -9.70
N ILE A 55 -16.60 7.16 -8.71
CA ILE A 55 -16.93 8.53 -8.29
C ILE A 55 -16.69 9.52 -9.44
N PHE A 56 -15.54 9.44 -10.11
CA PHE A 56 -15.22 10.30 -11.23
C PHE A 56 -16.26 10.18 -12.34
N ASP A 57 -16.56 8.96 -12.79
CA ASP A 57 -17.45 8.72 -13.92
C ASP A 57 -18.90 9.11 -13.60
N SER A 58 -19.37 8.88 -12.37
CA SER A 58 -20.72 9.30 -11.95
C SER A 58 -20.82 10.83 -11.85
N GLN A 59 -19.92 11.45 -11.09
CA GLN A 59 -19.97 12.89 -10.83
C GLN A 59 -19.67 13.71 -12.09
N PHE A 60 -18.87 13.19 -13.02
CA PHE A 60 -18.65 13.84 -14.31
C PHE A 60 -19.91 13.84 -15.17
N LYS A 61 -20.69 12.75 -15.18
CA LYS A 61 -21.99 12.68 -15.88
C LYS A 61 -23.02 13.61 -15.27
N ASP A 62 -22.99 13.77 -13.95
CA ASP A 62 -23.89 14.66 -13.21
C ASP A 62 -23.43 16.13 -13.22
N GLU A 63 -22.42 16.47 -14.05
CA GLU A 63 -21.81 17.81 -14.16
C GLU A 63 -21.21 18.36 -12.84
N ASN A 64 -21.05 17.51 -11.82
CA ASN A 64 -20.40 17.84 -10.57
C ASN A 64 -18.87 17.78 -10.69
N LEU A 65 -18.32 18.76 -11.41
CA LEU A 65 -16.90 18.81 -11.74
C LEU A 65 -15.99 18.95 -10.52
N GLU A 66 -16.48 19.48 -9.39
CA GLU A 66 -15.66 19.61 -8.19
C GLU A 66 -15.27 18.25 -7.62
N ILE A 67 -16.26 17.36 -7.42
CA ILE A 67 -16.01 16.02 -6.87
C ILE A 67 -15.30 15.16 -7.92
N ALA A 68 -15.67 15.26 -9.19
CA ALA A 68 -14.98 14.56 -10.26
C ALA A 68 -13.47 14.91 -10.29
N ARG A 69 -13.11 16.19 -10.24
CA ARG A 69 -11.69 16.61 -10.19
C ARG A 69 -10.96 16.08 -8.96
N ALA A 70 -11.61 16.09 -7.79
CA ALA A 70 -11.03 15.55 -6.57
C ALA A 70 -10.77 14.04 -6.67
N ALA A 71 -11.70 13.29 -7.25
CA ALA A 71 -11.55 11.86 -7.48
C ALA A 71 -10.42 11.56 -8.49
N LYS A 72 -10.33 12.34 -9.57
CA LYS A 72 -9.24 12.23 -10.54
C LYS A 72 -7.87 12.45 -9.90
N GLN A 73 -7.73 13.47 -9.04
CA GLN A 73 -6.48 13.71 -8.31
C GLN A 73 -6.12 12.51 -7.41
N CYS A 74 -7.10 11.91 -6.74
CA CYS A 74 -6.88 10.70 -5.95
C CYS A 74 -6.41 9.50 -6.79
N MET A 75 -6.96 9.35 -8.02
CA MET A 75 -6.51 8.32 -8.96
C MET A 75 -5.05 8.51 -9.38
N GLU A 76 -4.63 9.74 -9.64
CA GLU A 76 -3.23 10.05 -9.99
C GLU A 76 -2.29 9.68 -8.83
N GLU A 77 -2.67 9.97 -7.58
CA GLU A 77 -1.91 9.53 -6.39
C GLU A 77 -1.87 8.00 -6.24
N CYS A 78 -2.95 7.29 -6.58
CA CYS A 78 -2.94 5.82 -6.64
C CYS A 78 -1.90 5.33 -7.65
N ASP A 79 -1.90 5.89 -8.87
CA ASP A 79 -1.03 5.49 -9.96
C ASP A 79 0.45 5.75 -9.59
N TYR A 80 0.76 6.89 -8.97
CA TYR A 80 2.10 7.17 -8.46
C TYR A 80 2.55 6.18 -7.38
N LEU A 81 1.67 5.83 -6.44
CA LEU A 81 2.00 4.85 -5.41
C LEU A 81 2.23 3.46 -6.01
N ILE A 82 1.39 3.04 -6.95
CA ILE A 82 1.57 1.76 -7.66
C ILE A 82 2.93 1.73 -8.37
N GLU A 83 3.29 2.80 -9.08
CA GLU A 83 4.57 2.91 -9.76
C GLU A 83 5.76 2.83 -8.80
N ASP A 84 5.70 3.57 -7.68
CA ASP A 84 6.74 3.53 -6.64
C ASP A 84 6.92 2.12 -6.05
N VAL A 85 5.81 1.40 -5.83
CA VAL A 85 5.83 0.03 -5.30
C VAL A 85 6.41 -0.95 -6.32
N GLN A 86 5.99 -0.86 -7.58
CA GLN A 86 6.47 -1.73 -8.65
C GLN A 86 7.97 -1.53 -8.94
N LYS A 87 8.46 -0.28 -8.89
CA LYS A 87 9.88 0.05 -9.09
C LYS A 87 10.73 -0.13 -7.84
N SER A 88 10.13 -0.46 -6.70
CA SER A 88 10.85 -0.62 -5.44
C SER A 88 11.82 -1.81 -5.50
N ALA A 89 13.08 -1.57 -5.13
CA ALA A 89 14.10 -2.61 -5.11
C ALA A 89 13.72 -3.75 -4.15
N SER A 90 14.11 -4.99 -4.50
CA SER A 90 14.07 -6.08 -3.53
C SER A 90 15.21 -5.92 -2.53
N GLY A 91 14.93 -6.14 -1.25
CA GLY A 91 15.96 -6.19 -0.20
C GLY A 91 16.85 -7.43 -0.26
N MET A 92 16.58 -8.34 -1.18
CA MET A 92 17.11 -9.70 -1.22
C MET A 92 18.02 -9.98 -2.42
N GLU A 93 18.21 -8.99 -3.32
CA GLU A 93 19.18 -9.10 -4.41
C GLU A 93 20.60 -8.92 -3.86
N HIS A 94 21.37 -10.01 -3.86
CA HIS A 94 22.82 -9.93 -3.74
C HIS A 94 23.44 -10.37 -5.05
N ALA A 95 24.19 -9.49 -5.70
CA ALA A 95 25.18 -9.98 -6.67
C ALA A 95 26.23 -10.79 -5.87
N PHE A 96 26.52 -12.01 -6.33
CA PHE A 96 27.45 -12.96 -5.71
C PHE A 96 28.83 -12.35 -5.35
N LEU A 97 29.22 -11.26 -6.02
CA LEU A 97 30.48 -10.53 -5.83
C LEU A 97 30.35 -9.19 -5.07
N SER A 98 29.17 -8.82 -4.59
CA SER A 98 28.92 -7.47 -4.02
C SER A 98 29.45 -7.22 -2.61
N GLY A 99 29.98 -8.26 -1.92
CA GLY A 99 30.42 -8.14 -0.53
C GLY A 99 29.32 -7.76 0.47
N GLN A 100 28.05 -7.70 0.04
CA GLN A 100 26.90 -7.40 0.89
C GLN A 100 26.54 -8.62 1.73
N ARG A 101 26.24 -8.36 3.02
CA ARG A 101 25.78 -9.40 3.93
C ARG A 101 24.33 -9.76 3.61
N SER A 102 24.00 -11.05 3.69
CA SER A 102 22.60 -11.48 3.74
C SER A 102 21.83 -10.83 4.91
N PRO A 103 20.60 -10.34 4.69
CA PRO A 103 19.78 -9.75 5.74
C PRO A 103 19.64 -10.68 6.95
N SER A 104 19.77 -10.12 8.16
CA SER A 104 19.51 -10.90 9.39
C SER A 104 18.01 -11.01 9.65
N ASN A 105 17.59 -12.02 10.43
CA ASN A 105 16.18 -12.17 10.82
C ASN A 105 15.60 -10.92 11.48
N ARG A 106 16.41 -10.15 12.21
CA ARG A 106 15.98 -8.88 12.81
C ARG A 106 15.67 -7.83 11.75
N ASP A 107 16.51 -7.76 10.72
CA ASP A 107 16.34 -6.75 9.68
C ASP A 107 15.17 -7.10 8.76
N LEU A 108 14.95 -8.39 8.53
CA LEU A 108 13.76 -8.92 7.86
C LEU A 108 12.47 -8.59 8.63
N LYS A 109 12.46 -8.75 9.95
CA LYS A 109 11.32 -8.34 10.79
C LYS A 109 10.99 -6.86 10.67
N LYS A 110 12.00 -5.99 10.47
CA LYS A 110 11.77 -4.55 10.26
C LYS A 110 11.11 -4.27 8.91
N LEU A 111 11.56 -4.95 7.86
CA LEU A 111 10.96 -4.84 6.53
C LEU A 111 9.51 -5.32 6.54
N ILE A 112 9.26 -6.52 7.10
CA ILE A 112 7.90 -7.09 7.22
C ILE A 112 6.99 -6.15 8.00
N LYS A 113 7.45 -5.61 9.14
CA LYS A 113 6.65 -4.67 9.93
C LYS A 113 6.34 -3.40 9.14
N HIS A 114 7.33 -2.83 8.47
CA HIS A 114 7.15 -1.63 7.66
C HIS A 114 6.13 -1.87 6.54
N ASP A 115 6.25 -2.95 5.78
CA ASP A 115 5.32 -3.27 4.70
C ASP A 115 3.91 -3.62 5.24
N HIS A 116 3.81 -4.25 6.40
CA HIS A 116 2.53 -4.45 7.09
C HIS A 116 1.85 -3.12 7.44
N ASP A 117 2.59 -2.19 8.04
CA ASP A 117 2.07 -0.87 8.39
C ASP A 117 1.60 -0.10 7.13
N VAL A 118 2.27 -0.30 5.98
CA VAL A 118 1.82 0.21 4.67
C VAL A 118 0.47 -0.41 4.27
N ILE A 119 0.32 -1.74 4.36
CA ILE A 119 -0.93 -2.43 4.04
C ILE A 119 -2.08 -1.92 4.91
N ASP A 120 -1.85 -1.67 6.21
CA ASP A 120 -2.84 -1.10 7.11
C ASP A 120 -3.26 0.31 6.68
N MET A 121 -2.31 1.14 6.24
CA MET A 121 -2.60 2.49 5.72
C MET A 121 -3.45 2.42 4.43
N VAL A 122 -3.10 1.54 3.49
CA VAL A 122 -3.89 1.37 2.25
C VAL A 122 -5.28 0.81 2.56
N THR A 123 -5.40 -0.11 3.52
CA THR A 123 -6.70 -0.65 3.94
C THR A 123 -7.59 0.45 4.50
N LYS A 124 -7.05 1.36 5.31
CA LYS A 124 -7.78 2.56 5.76
C LYS A 124 -8.22 3.42 4.58
N ALA A 125 -7.35 3.63 3.58
CA ALA A 125 -7.71 4.37 2.38
C ALA A 125 -8.86 3.71 1.60
N VAL A 126 -8.85 2.38 1.45
CA VAL A 126 -9.94 1.62 0.81
C VAL A 126 -11.27 1.86 1.51
N ASN A 127 -11.28 1.82 2.84
CA ASN A 127 -12.51 1.97 3.62
C ASN A 127 -13.09 3.39 3.51
N ILE A 128 -12.23 4.41 3.50
CA ILE A 128 -12.65 5.80 3.27
C ILE A 128 -13.14 5.99 1.83
N ALA A 129 -12.45 5.39 0.84
CA ALA A 129 -12.85 5.45 -0.57
C ALA A 129 -14.22 4.81 -0.82
N ASN A 130 -14.46 3.66 -0.19
CA ASN A 130 -15.76 2.99 -0.22
C ASN A 130 -16.86 3.89 0.40
N SER A 131 -16.56 4.52 1.54
CA SER A 131 -17.47 5.47 2.19
C SER A 131 -17.73 6.70 1.32
N ALA A 132 -16.72 7.18 0.58
CA ALA A 132 -16.87 8.30 -0.35
C ALA A 132 -17.83 7.95 -1.50
N GLU A 133 -17.68 6.77 -2.09
CA GLU A 133 -18.57 6.28 -3.16
C GLU A 133 -20.00 6.07 -2.64
N LEU A 134 -20.17 5.51 -1.45
CA LEU A 134 -21.48 5.41 -0.82
C LEU A 134 -22.10 6.80 -0.64
N SER A 135 -21.34 7.77 -0.13
CA SER A 135 -21.83 9.14 0.08
C SER A 135 -22.21 9.85 -1.22
N THR A 136 -21.57 9.51 -2.35
CA THR A 136 -22.01 10.02 -3.67
C THR A 136 -23.36 9.45 -4.10
N SER A 137 -23.70 8.25 -3.65
CA SER A 137 -24.98 7.59 -3.97
C SER A 137 -26.12 8.03 -3.05
N THR A 138 -25.84 8.33 -1.79
CA THR A 138 -26.85 8.66 -0.76
C THR A 138 -27.15 10.15 -0.66
N SER A 139 -26.42 11.03 -1.36
CA SER A 139 -26.53 12.50 -1.28
C SER A 139 -26.24 13.10 0.11
N ASP A 140 -25.49 12.39 0.95
CA ASP A 140 -25.18 12.81 2.33
C ASP A 140 -24.22 14.03 2.41
N GLY A 141 -23.83 14.62 1.28
CA GLY A 141 -22.99 15.83 1.19
C GLY A 141 -21.51 15.65 1.53
N ASN A 142 -21.11 14.51 2.12
CA ASN A 142 -19.75 14.28 2.62
C ASN A 142 -18.76 13.74 1.56
N ALA A 143 -19.24 13.43 0.35
CA ALA A 143 -18.45 12.79 -0.70
C ALA A 143 -17.12 13.52 -1.01
N LYS A 144 -17.16 14.85 -1.15
CA LYS A 144 -15.95 15.65 -1.43
C LYS A 144 -14.91 15.51 -0.31
N GLN A 145 -15.35 15.63 0.95
CA GLN A 145 -14.47 15.53 2.12
C GLN A 145 -13.83 14.14 2.21
N LEU A 146 -14.62 13.07 2.02
CA LEU A 146 -14.13 11.69 2.08
C LEU A 146 -13.16 11.39 0.92
N THR A 147 -13.42 11.91 -0.28
CA THR A 147 -12.49 11.82 -1.41
C THR A 147 -11.15 12.51 -1.08
N MET A 148 -11.18 13.73 -0.55
CA MET A 148 -9.96 14.45 -0.15
C MET A 148 -9.22 13.74 0.98
N GLN A 149 -9.94 13.16 1.95
CA GLN A 149 -9.35 12.38 3.03
C GLN A 149 -8.69 11.10 2.50
N THR A 150 -9.29 10.45 1.51
CA THR A 150 -8.69 9.30 0.82
C THR A 150 -7.35 9.70 0.18
N THR A 151 -7.33 10.82 -0.56
CA THR A 151 -6.10 11.36 -1.15
C THR A 151 -5.03 11.62 -0.09
N GLN A 152 -5.38 12.26 1.02
CA GLN A 152 -4.45 12.55 2.12
C GLN A 152 -3.83 11.26 2.70
N VAL A 153 -4.61 10.20 2.87
CA VAL A 153 -4.11 8.91 3.35
C VAL A 153 -3.18 8.28 2.32
N LEU A 154 -3.50 8.34 1.02
CA LEU A 154 -2.62 7.83 -0.03
C LEU A 154 -1.30 8.58 -0.11
N THR A 155 -1.31 9.92 -0.07
CA THR A 155 -0.08 10.73 -0.05
C THR A 155 0.78 10.39 1.17
N SER A 156 0.16 10.21 2.34
CA SER A 156 0.85 9.78 3.56
C SER A 156 1.43 8.37 3.43
N CYS A 157 0.65 7.45 2.84
CA CYS A 157 1.05 6.08 2.58
C CYS A 157 2.23 6.01 1.63
N LYS A 158 2.24 6.81 0.56
CA LYS A 158 3.34 6.94 -0.39
C LYS A 158 4.61 7.44 0.29
N GLY A 159 4.50 8.50 1.10
CA GLY A 159 5.63 9.00 1.88
C GLY A 159 6.19 7.95 2.84
N PHE A 160 5.32 7.22 3.54
CA PHE A 160 5.71 6.15 4.44
C PHE A 160 6.34 4.96 3.70
N PHE A 161 5.76 4.53 2.58
CA PHE A 161 6.33 3.50 1.71
C PHE A 161 7.70 3.93 1.16
N GLY A 162 7.88 5.20 0.80
CA GLY A 162 9.17 5.75 0.37
C GLY A 162 10.30 5.59 1.40
N ALA A 163 9.97 5.48 2.69
CA ALA A 163 10.95 5.17 3.75
C ALA A 163 11.46 3.72 3.70
N ARG A 164 10.82 2.82 2.94
CA ARG A 164 11.28 1.44 2.69
C ARG A 164 12.72 1.41 2.19
N LYS A 165 13.12 2.36 1.34
CA LYS A 165 14.52 2.48 0.87
C LYS A 165 15.54 2.59 1.99
N ASN A 166 15.18 3.25 3.10
CA ASN A 166 16.06 3.40 4.26
C ASN A 166 16.12 2.10 5.07
N VAL A 167 14.99 1.40 5.20
CA VAL A 167 14.92 0.06 5.80
C VAL A 167 15.82 -0.90 5.01
N LEU A 168 15.73 -0.86 3.68
CA LEU A 168 16.56 -1.64 2.76
C LEU A 168 18.05 -1.25 2.79
N ALA A 169 18.38 0.05 2.85
CA ALA A 169 19.75 0.51 2.97
C ALA A 169 20.40 0.05 4.29
N GLY A 170 19.62 0.01 5.38
CA GLY A 170 20.03 -0.56 6.66
C GLY A 170 20.37 -2.05 6.59
N LEU A 171 19.84 -2.79 5.61
CA LEU A 171 20.21 -4.20 5.35
C LEU A 171 21.62 -4.34 4.77
N LYS A 172 22.12 -3.31 4.07
CA LYS A 172 23.36 -3.37 3.28
C LYS A 172 24.63 -3.00 4.06
N GLN A 173 24.52 -2.40 5.25
CA GLN A 173 25.69 -1.88 5.98
C GLN A 173 26.43 -2.96 6.80
N LYS A 174 27.69 -3.20 6.45
CA LYS A 174 28.64 -3.97 7.28
C LYS A 174 29.03 -3.11 8.48
N LYS A 175 28.69 -3.52 9.71
CA LYS A 175 29.33 -2.93 10.90
C LYS A 175 30.81 -3.28 10.85
N VAL A 176 31.65 -2.32 10.45
CA VAL A 176 33.08 -2.40 10.72
C VAL A 176 33.21 -2.29 12.24
N LYS A 177 33.56 -3.41 12.90
CA LYS A 177 34.05 -3.32 14.28
C LYS A 177 35.36 -2.54 14.20
N LYS A 178 35.39 -1.34 14.80
CA LYS A 178 36.64 -0.72 15.21
C LYS A 178 37.24 -1.53 16.35
#